data_AF-A0AAD1IPZ3-F1
#
_entry.id   AF-A0AAD1IPZ3-F1
#
_cell.length_a   1.000
_cell.length_b   1.000
_cell.length_c   1.000
_cell.angle_alpha   90.00
_cell.angle_beta   90.00
_cell.angle_gamma   90.00
#
_symmetry.space_group_name_H-M   'P 1'
#
loop_
_entity.id
_entity.type
_entity.pdbx_description
1 polymer ?
#
loop_
_entity_poly.entity_id
_entity_poly.type
_entity_poly.pdbx_seq_one_letter_code
_entity_poly.pdbx_strand_id
1 'polypeptide(L)'
;MPKPTKGPRLGGSSSHQKAILANLATSLFEHGRIKTTEPKARALRPYAEKLITHAKKGALHNRREVMKKIRDKDVVHTLFAEIGPFFADREGGYTRIIKVEPRKGDNAPMAVIELVREKTVTAEANRARRAAGSTQTAPVAAAGAPQASVEPEAAEGPDTDDSSAVESGDALPEAEDTTATEASRSTETDDPTADEASDADKS
;
A
#
# COMPACT_ATOMS: atom_id res chain seq x y z
N MET A 1 5.85 5.78 -10.88
CA MET A 1 4.82 6.75 -10.43
C MET A 1 3.67 6.83 -11.45
N PRO A 2 2.46 7.30 -11.12
CA PRO A 2 1.43 7.57 -12.14
C PRO A 2 1.88 8.69 -13.09
N LYS A 3 1.25 8.78 -14.28
CA LYS A 3 1.55 9.84 -15.25
C LYS A 3 1.35 11.21 -14.57
N PRO A 4 2.35 12.11 -14.59
CA PRO A 4 2.21 13.44 -14.03
C PRO A 4 1.04 14.19 -14.67
N THR A 5 0.35 15.02 -13.89
CA THR A 5 -0.73 15.84 -14.44
C THR A 5 -0.18 16.85 -15.45
N LYS A 6 -0.96 17.14 -16.49
CA LYS A 6 -0.67 18.25 -17.42
C LYS A 6 -1.40 19.49 -16.90
N GLY A 7 -0.70 20.61 -16.77
CA GLY A 7 -1.25 21.84 -16.17
C GLY A 7 -1.07 21.96 -14.65
N PRO A 8 -1.79 22.90 -14.02
CA PRO A 8 -1.67 23.19 -12.59
C PRO A 8 -1.89 21.96 -11.71
N ARG A 9 -1.21 21.95 -10.55
CA ARG A 9 -1.30 20.86 -9.56
C ARG A 9 -2.52 21.04 -8.67
N LEU A 10 -3.08 19.92 -8.21
CA LEU A 10 -4.19 19.97 -7.23
C LEU A 10 -3.67 20.55 -5.91
N GLY A 11 -4.36 21.56 -5.37
CA GLY A 11 -3.90 22.24 -4.15
C GLY A 11 -2.76 23.25 -4.38
N GLY A 12 -2.48 23.63 -5.62
CA GLY A 12 -1.52 24.69 -5.98
C GLY A 12 -0.08 24.22 -6.12
N SER A 13 0.42 23.37 -5.22
CA SER A 13 1.80 22.88 -5.22
C SER A 13 1.92 21.35 -5.38
N SER A 14 3.10 20.86 -5.75
CA SER A 14 3.36 19.42 -5.91
C SER A 14 3.38 18.67 -4.58
N SER A 15 3.88 19.30 -3.51
CA SER A 15 3.86 18.75 -2.16
C SER A 15 2.44 18.63 -1.63
N HIS A 16 1.61 19.66 -1.81
CA HIS A 16 0.21 19.64 -1.39
C HIS A 16 -0.59 18.60 -2.16
N GLN A 17 -0.37 18.47 -3.48
CA GLN A 17 -1.01 17.41 -4.26
C GLN A 17 -0.68 16.01 -3.72
N LYS A 18 0.56 15.75 -3.32
CA LYS A 18 0.96 14.45 -2.72
C LYS A 18 0.20 14.19 -1.42
N ALA A 19 0.09 15.19 -0.55
CA ALA A 19 -0.65 15.08 0.70
C ALA A 19 -2.15 14.83 0.46
N ILE A 20 -2.77 15.56 -0.47
CA ILE A 20 -4.19 15.37 -0.85
C ILE A 20 -4.42 13.93 -1.33
N LEU A 21 -3.55 13.40 -2.20
CA LEU A 21 -3.70 12.04 -2.71
C LEU A 21 -3.49 10.96 -1.63
N ALA A 22 -2.54 11.17 -0.71
CA ALA A 22 -2.31 10.27 0.41
C ALA A 22 -3.53 10.22 1.34
N ASN A 23 -4.09 11.38 1.71
CA ASN A 23 -5.26 11.47 2.59
C ASN A 23 -6.50 10.85 1.91
N LEU A 24 -6.74 11.18 0.63
CA LEU A 24 -7.86 10.59 -0.11
C LEU A 24 -7.74 9.07 -0.27
N ALA A 25 -6.53 8.53 -0.47
CA ALA A 25 -6.32 7.09 -0.53
C ALA A 25 -6.57 6.43 0.82
N THR A 26 -6.14 7.08 1.90
CA THR A 26 -6.35 6.62 3.28
C THR A 26 -7.85 6.49 3.56
N SER A 27 -8.62 7.56 3.36
CA SER A 27 -10.07 7.54 3.55
C SER A 27 -10.80 6.57 2.61
N LEU A 28 -10.30 6.39 1.38
CA LEU A 28 -10.87 5.41 0.44
C LEU A 28 -10.71 3.97 0.95
N PHE A 29 -9.56 3.63 1.52
CA PHE A 29 -9.32 2.28 2.03
C PHE A 29 -10.01 2.02 3.37
N GLU A 30 -10.14 3.06 4.19
CA GLU A 30 -10.85 2.99 5.46
C GLU A 30 -12.37 2.81 5.26
N HIS A 31 -13.01 3.62 4.42
CA HIS A 31 -14.47 3.61 4.27
C HIS A 31 -14.95 2.83 3.03
N GLY A 32 -14.07 2.54 2.07
CA GLY A 32 -14.41 1.86 0.82
C GLY A 32 -15.14 2.70 -0.24
N ARG A 33 -15.73 3.83 0.15
CA ARG A 33 -16.44 4.77 -0.75
C ARG A 33 -16.30 6.21 -0.23
N ILE A 34 -15.89 7.14 -1.09
CA ILE A 34 -15.76 8.56 -0.74
C ILE A 34 -16.36 9.47 -1.82
N LYS A 35 -16.92 10.61 -1.42
CA LYS A 35 -17.44 11.66 -2.30
C LYS A 35 -16.44 12.81 -2.40
N THR A 36 -16.01 13.16 -3.61
CA THR A 36 -15.02 14.21 -3.86
C THR A 36 -15.29 14.92 -5.19
N THR A 37 -14.44 15.86 -5.60
CA THR A 37 -14.57 16.49 -6.92
C THR A 37 -14.06 15.54 -8.02
N GLU A 38 -14.66 15.60 -9.21
CA GLU A 38 -14.31 14.74 -10.34
C GLU A 38 -12.79 14.77 -10.67
N PRO A 39 -12.11 15.93 -10.68
CA PRO A 39 -10.66 15.98 -10.92
C PRO A 39 -9.85 15.25 -9.86
N LYS A 40 -10.24 15.34 -8.58
CA LYS A 40 -9.57 14.64 -7.48
C LYS A 40 -9.77 13.13 -7.60
N ALA A 41 -10.99 12.68 -7.91
CA ALA A 41 -11.28 11.26 -8.13
C ALA A 41 -10.47 10.67 -9.30
N ARG A 42 -10.39 11.39 -10.42
CA ARG A 42 -9.61 10.98 -11.60
C ARG A 42 -8.11 10.90 -11.31
N ALA A 43 -7.57 11.83 -10.52
CA ALA A 43 -6.17 11.79 -10.10
C ALA A 43 -5.89 10.67 -9.09
N LEU A 44 -6.87 10.32 -8.25
CA LEU A 44 -6.75 9.27 -7.24
C LEU A 44 -6.69 7.87 -7.84
N ARG A 45 -7.44 7.57 -8.91
CA ARG A 45 -7.49 6.25 -9.55
C ARG A 45 -6.11 5.61 -9.78
N PRO A 46 -5.20 6.20 -10.59
CA PRO A 46 -3.91 5.58 -10.88
C PRO A 46 -2.98 5.52 -9.66
N TYR A 47 -3.29 6.27 -8.61
CA TYR A 47 -2.55 6.23 -7.34
C TYR A 47 -3.03 5.05 -6.48
N ALA A 48 -4.34 4.96 -6.23
CA ALA A 48 -4.97 3.89 -5.46
C ALA A 48 -4.78 2.51 -6.10
N GLU A 49 -4.91 2.39 -7.43
CA GLU A 49 -4.72 1.13 -8.13
C GLU A 49 -3.30 0.56 -7.96
N LYS A 50 -2.27 1.43 -7.92
CA LYS A 50 -0.88 1.00 -7.69
C LYS A 50 -0.68 0.52 -6.25
N LEU A 51 -1.32 1.16 -5.27
CA LEU A 51 -1.28 0.72 -3.88
C LEU A 51 -1.92 -0.67 -3.69
N ILE A 52 -3.09 -0.89 -4.28
CA ILE A 52 -3.75 -2.20 -4.27
C ILE A 52 -2.88 -3.26 -4.99
N THR A 53 -2.21 -2.87 -6.08
CA THR A 53 -1.28 -3.77 -6.79
C THR A 53 -0.09 -4.19 -5.91
N HIS A 54 0.45 -3.29 -5.08
CA HIS A 54 1.47 -3.64 -4.08
C HIS A 54 0.89 -4.55 -2.98
N ALA A 55 -0.34 -4.28 -2.54
CA ALA A 55 -1.03 -5.07 -1.53
C ALA A 55 -1.24 -6.53 -1.97
N LYS A 56 -1.69 -6.72 -3.21
CA LYS A 56 -1.87 -8.04 -3.84
C LYS A 56 -0.59 -8.88 -3.89
N LYS A 57 0.59 -8.26 -3.98
CA LYS A 57 1.89 -8.97 -3.96
C LYS A 57 2.32 -9.42 -2.56
N GLY A 58 1.82 -8.79 -1.49
CA GLY A 58 2.03 -9.24 -0.10
C GLY A 58 3.43 -9.11 0.52
N ALA A 59 4.50 -8.90 -0.27
CA ALA A 59 5.87 -8.90 0.26
C ALA A 59 6.19 -7.73 1.21
N LEU A 60 7.16 -7.94 2.12
CA LEU A 60 7.63 -6.94 3.09
C LEU A 60 8.14 -5.66 2.40
N HIS A 61 8.87 -5.79 1.29
CA HIS A 61 9.29 -4.65 0.48
C HIS A 61 8.10 -3.80 0.01
N ASN A 62 7.02 -4.44 -0.44
CA ASN A 62 5.81 -3.73 -0.89
C ASN A 62 5.12 -2.98 0.27
N ARG A 63 5.10 -3.57 1.48
CA ARG A 63 4.57 -2.88 2.68
C ARG A 63 5.36 -1.61 2.98
N ARG A 64 6.69 -1.67 2.93
CA ARG A 64 7.57 -0.49 3.10
C ARG A 64 7.32 0.57 2.02
N GLU A 65 7.13 0.17 0.76
CA GLU A 65 6.80 1.10 -0.34
C GLU A 65 5.43 1.78 -0.17
N VAL A 66 4.45 1.09 0.41
CA VAL A 66 3.14 1.67 0.74
C VAL A 66 3.26 2.63 1.93
N MET A 67 4.02 2.28 2.97
CA MET A 67 4.23 3.14 4.14
C MET A 67 4.94 4.47 3.83
N LYS A 68 5.71 4.54 2.74
CA LYS A 68 6.26 5.83 2.23
C LYS A 68 5.18 6.81 1.78
N LYS A 69 3.98 6.31 1.47
CA LYS A 69 2.87 7.06 0.87
C LYS A 69 1.72 7.27 1.86
N ILE A 70 1.26 6.20 2.49
CA ILE A 70 0.23 6.22 3.53
C ILE A 70 0.93 6.05 4.87
N ARG A 71 0.73 7.01 5.77
CA ARG A 71 1.39 7.02 7.08
C ARG A 71 0.65 6.21 8.14
N ASP A 72 -0.65 6.04 7.95
CA ASP A 72 -1.52 5.30 8.85
C ASP A 72 -1.25 3.79 8.78
N LYS A 73 -0.91 3.19 9.92
CA LYS A 73 -0.57 1.76 10.01
C LYS A 73 -1.80 0.87 9.96
N ASP A 74 -2.94 1.32 10.47
CA ASP A 74 -4.17 0.55 10.55
C ASP A 74 -4.75 0.38 9.15
N VAL A 75 -4.76 1.46 8.37
CA VAL A 75 -5.17 1.41 6.96
C VAL A 75 -4.22 0.53 6.13
N VAL A 76 -2.91 0.57 6.39
CA VAL A 76 -1.97 -0.33 5.73
C VAL A 76 -2.22 -1.79 6.12
N HIS A 77 -2.58 -2.06 7.37
CA HIS A 77 -2.97 -3.39 7.81
C HIS A 77 -4.21 -3.88 7.05
N THR A 78 -5.31 -3.13 7.05
CA THR A 78 -6.54 -3.45 6.31
C THR A 78 -6.27 -3.65 4.81
N LEU A 79 -5.41 -2.81 4.23
CA LEU A 79 -5.05 -2.90 2.82
C LEU A 79 -4.41 -4.26 2.46
N PHE A 80 -3.52 -4.77 3.30
CA PHE A 80 -2.82 -6.04 3.06
C PHE A 80 -3.56 -7.27 3.60
N ALA A 81 -4.35 -7.12 4.67
CA ALA A 81 -5.09 -8.21 5.30
C ALA A 81 -6.39 -8.52 4.56
N GLU A 82 -7.12 -7.50 4.11
CA GLU A 82 -8.47 -7.66 3.54
C GLU A 82 -8.51 -7.32 2.04
N ILE A 83 -8.08 -6.11 1.68
CA ILE A 83 -8.27 -5.57 0.33
C ILE A 83 -7.38 -6.29 -0.70
N GLY A 84 -6.11 -6.52 -0.36
CA GLY A 84 -5.14 -7.21 -1.23
C GLY A 84 -5.61 -8.62 -1.64
N PRO A 85 -5.92 -9.51 -0.68
CA PRO A 85 -6.44 -10.85 -0.96
C PRO A 85 -7.76 -10.82 -1.73
N PHE A 86 -8.68 -9.90 -1.39
CA PHE A 86 -9.96 -9.76 -2.09
C PHE A 86 -9.79 -9.50 -3.59
N PHE A 87 -8.78 -8.69 -3.96
CA PHE A 87 -8.49 -8.35 -5.35
C PHE A 87 -7.45 -9.25 -6.04
N ALA A 88 -7.05 -10.37 -5.43
CA ALA A 88 -6.04 -11.27 -5.99
C ALA A 88 -6.40 -11.77 -7.41
N ASP A 89 -7.65 -12.17 -7.61
CA ASP A 89 -8.16 -12.72 -8.88
C ASP A 89 -8.48 -11.66 -9.94
N ARG A 90 -8.39 -10.36 -9.59
CA ARG A 90 -8.72 -9.25 -10.48
C ARG A 90 -7.45 -8.63 -11.07
N GLU A 91 -7.43 -8.45 -12.38
CA GLU A 91 -6.33 -7.85 -13.14
C GLU A 91 -6.64 -6.37 -13.44
N GLY A 92 -6.55 -5.53 -12.42
CA GLY A 92 -6.77 -4.08 -12.53
C GLY A 92 -8.23 -3.64 -12.43
N GLY A 93 -8.46 -2.33 -12.47
CA GLY A 93 -9.81 -1.75 -12.33
C GLY A 93 -10.43 -2.02 -10.96
N TYR A 94 -9.68 -1.75 -9.89
CA TYR A 94 -10.14 -1.97 -8.50
C TYR A 94 -11.07 -0.85 -8.00
N THR A 95 -11.08 0.29 -8.67
CA THR A 95 -11.89 1.47 -8.31
C THR A 95 -12.88 1.82 -9.41
N ARG A 96 -14.05 2.32 -9.02
CA ARG A 96 -15.10 2.84 -9.91
C ARG A 96 -15.38 4.30 -9.57
N ILE A 97 -15.58 5.14 -10.59
CA ILE A 97 -16.01 6.53 -10.42
C ILE A 97 -17.44 6.65 -10.93
N ILE A 98 -18.32 7.19 -10.09
CA ILE A 98 -19.70 7.52 -10.42
C ILE A 98 -19.85 9.04 -10.33
N LYS A 99 -20.31 9.67 -11.41
CA LYS A 99 -20.59 11.11 -11.41
C LYS A 99 -21.84 11.38 -10.59
N VAL A 100 -21.82 12.43 -9.79
CA VAL A 100 -22.96 12.87 -8.98
C VAL A 100 -23.24 14.33 -9.26
N GLU A 101 -24.36 14.83 -8.72
CA GLU A 101 -24.78 16.20 -8.91
C GLU A 101 -23.67 17.21 -8.52
N PRO A 102 -23.49 18.28 -9.32
CA PRO A 102 -22.56 19.36 -8.98
C PRO A 102 -22.83 19.94 -7.60
N ARG A 103 -21.76 20.44 -6.96
CA ARG A 103 -21.89 21.04 -5.64
C ARG A 103 -22.59 22.40 -5.73
N LYS A 104 -23.59 22.62 -4.86
CA LYS A 104 -24.24 23.91 -4.69
C LYS A 104 -23.23 24.95 -4.17
N GLY A 105 -23.15 26.10 -4.84
CA GLY A 105 -22.27 27.22 -4.47
C GLY A 105 -21.23 27.51 -5.54
N ASP A 106 -20.33 26.56 -5.80
CA ASP A 106 -19.26 26.73 -6.79
C ASP A 106 -19.46 25.91 -8.08
N ASN A 107 -20.59 25.19 -8.18
CA ASN A 107 -20.94 24.32 -9.30
C ASN A 107 -19.82 23.32 -9.67
N ALA A 108 -18.99 22.93 -8.68
CA ALA A 108 -17.89 22.01 -8.94
C ALA A 108 -18.44 20.62 -9.33
N PRO A 109 -17.93 19.98 -10.40
CA PRO A 109 -18.36 18.64 -10.77
C PRO A 109 -17.93 17.64 -9.69
N MET A 110 -18.89 16.93 -9.12
CA MET A 110 -18.67 15.99 -8.04
C MET A 110 -18.68 14.55 -8.56
N ALA A 111 -17.95 13.68 -7.88
CA ALA A 111 -17.94 12.26 -8.16
C ALA A 111 -17.75 11.45 -6.87
N VAL A 112 -18.35 10.27 -6.84
CA VAL A 112 -18.09 9.24 -5.84
C VAL A 112 -17.08 8.27 -6.41
N ILE A 113 -16.00 8.02 -5.67
CA ILE A 113 -15.03 6.97 -5.99
C ILE A 113 -15.13 5.86 -4.93
N GLU A 114 -15.20 4.63 -5.41
CA GLU A 114 -15.44 3.44 -4.57
C GLU A 114 -14.59 2.25 -5.00
N LEU A 115 -14.34 1.35 -4.06
CA LEU A 115 -13.77 0.02 -4.33
C LEU A 115 -14.83 -0.89 -4.94
N VAL A 116 -14.48 -1.59 -6.02
CA VAL A 116 -15.39 -2.54 -6.67
C VAL A 116 -15.54 -3.78 -5.80
N ARG A 117 -16.75 -4.09 -5.33
CA ARG A 117 -17.03 -5.28 -4.50
C ARG A 117 -17.57 -6.47 -5.29
N GLU A 118 -17.95 -6.26 -6.55
CA GLU A 118 -18.36 -7.32 -7.46
C GLU A 118 -17.13 -8.09 -7.96
N LYS A 119 -17.24 -9.39 -8.22
CA LYS A 119 -16.23 -10.14 -8.96
C LYS A 119 -16.42 -9.90 -10.45
N THR A 120 -15.33 -9.92 -11.23
CA THR A 120 -15.46 -9.86 -12.69
C THR A 120 -15.88 -11.22 -13.24
N VAL A 121 -16.70 -11.20 -14.29
CA VAL A 121 -17.02 -12.40 -15.09
C VAL A 121 -15.75 -13.13 -15.53
N THR A 122 -14.69 -12.38 -15.85
CA THR A 122 -13.37 -12.95 -16.18
C THR A 122 -12.70 -13.66 -15.01
N ALA A 123 -12.83 -13.15 -13.79
CA ALA A 123 -12.29 -13.80 -12.60
C ALA A 123 -13.04 -15.09 -12.29
N GLU A 124 -14.36 -15.11 -12.49
CA GLU A 124 -15.19 -16.30 -12.35
C GLU A 124 -14.86 -17.36 -13.42
N ALA A 125 -14.71 -16.95 -14.67
CA ALA A 125 -14.30 -17.83 -15.76
C ALA A 125 -12.88 -18.40 -15.53
N ASN A 126 -11.92 -17.58 -15.09
CA ASN A 126 -10.57 -18.03 -14.76
C ASN A 126 -10.57 -19.00 -13.58
N ARG A 127 -11.39 -18.75 -12.56
CA ARG A 127 -11.57 -19.67 -11.43
C ARG A 127 -12.17 -20.99 -11.89
N ALA A 128 -13.20 -20.97 -12.73
CA ALA A 128 -13.83 -22.17 -13.30
C ALA A 128 -12.83 -22.98 -14.15
N ARG A 129 -12.00 -22.32 -14.97
CA ARG A 129 -10.93 -22.99 -15.74
C ARG A 129 -9.88 -23.64 -14.83
N ARG A 130 -9.44 -22.97 -13.77
CA ARG A 130 -8.49 -23.54 -12.79
C ARG A 130 -9.09 -24.75 -12.07
N ALA A 131 -10.37 -24.67 -11.67
CA ALA A 131 -11.07 -25.79 -11.04
C ALA A 131 -11.20 -27.00 -11.99
N ALA A 132 -11.60 -26.78 -13.24
CA ALA A 132 -11.70 -27.85 -14.25
C ALA A 132 -10.34 -28.48 -14.59
N GLY A 133 -9.27 -27.68 -14.64
CA GLY A 133 -7.90 -28.19 -14.84
C GLY A 133 -7.41 -29.07 -13.69
N SER A 134 -7.78 -28.75 -12.44
CA SER A 134 -7.41 -29.56 -11.27
C SER A 134 -8.11 -30.93 -11.20
N THR A 135 -9.28 -31.08 -11.82
CA THR A 135 -10.00 -32.36 -11.91
C THR A 135 -9.53 -33.28 -13.04
N GLN A 136 -8.67 -32.79 -13.95
CA GLN A 136 -8.19 -33.55 -15.11
C GLN A 136 -6.78 -34.17 -14.91
N THR A 137 -6.16 -34.01 -13.73
CA THR A 137 -4.78 -34.50 -13.46
C THR A 137 -4.69 -35.60 -12.39
N ALA A 138 -5.78 -36.34 -12.11
CA ALA A 138 -5.72 -37.60 -11.36
C ALA A 138 -6.83 -38.55 -11.84
N PRO A 139 -6.58 -39.82 -12.22
CA PRO A 139 -5.36 -40.63 -12.08
C PRO A 139 -4.87 -41.31 -13.40
N VAL A 140 -3.58 -41.16 -13.72
CA VAL A 140 -2.82 -42.18 -14.48
C VAL A 140 -1.59 -42.54 -13.64
N ALA A 141 -1.82 -43.21 -12.52
CA ALA A 141 -0.75 -43.74 -11.67
C ALA A 141 -1.27 -44.99 -10.93
N ALA A 142 -1.49 -46.07 -11.68
CA ALA A 142 -1.65 -47.42 -11.14
C ALA A 142 -1.43 -48.47 -12.24
N ALA A 143 -0.16 -48.79 -12.56
CA ALA A 143 0.24 -50.10 -13.10
C ALA A 143 1.78 -50.24 -13.16
N GLY A 144 2.33 -51.08 -12.28
CA GLY A 144 3.46 -51.99 -12.60
C GLY A 144 4.90 -51.52 -12.37
N ALA A 145 5.47 -51.87 -11.22
CA ALA A 145 6.84 -52.37 -11.10
C ALA A 145 6.79 -53.93 -11.15
N PRO A 146 7.88 -54.71 -11.33
CA PRO A 146 9.32 -54.38 -11.22
C PRO A 146 10.23 -54.98 -12.32
N GLN A 147 11.53 -54.64 -12.34
CA GLN A 147 12.68 -55.59 -12.35
C GLN A 147 14.01 -54.81 -12.24
N ALA A 148 14.91 -55.39 -11.45
CA ALA A 148 16.26 -54.91 -11.15
C ALA A 148 17.29 -55.41 -12.17
N SER A 149 18.41 -54.70 -12.37
CA SER A 149 19.80 -55.21 -12.30
C SER A 149 20.83 -54.38 -13.09
N VAL A 150 22.03 -54.29 -12.49
CA VAL A 150 23.39 -54.11 -13.06
C VAL A 150 23.97 -52.70 -13.28
N GLU A 151 24.84 -52.29 -12.33
CA GLU A 151 26.07 -51.49 -12.53
C GLU A 151 27.17 -52.38 -13.16
N PRO A 152 28.16 -51.87 -13.95
CA PRO A 152 29.18 -50.95 -13.41
C PRO A 152 29.85 -49.93 -14.39
N GLU A 153 30.48 -48.92 -13.75
CA GLU A 153 31.81 -48.31 -14.01
C GLU A 153 32.15 -47.43 -15.24
N ALA A 154 32.44 -46.16 -14.91
CA ALA A 154 33.49 -45.20 -15.37
C ALA A 154 33.64 -44.70 -16.84
N ALA A 155 33.59 -43.37 -17.00
CA ALA A 155 34.55 -42.55 -17.76
C ALA A 155 34.41 -41.05 -17.39
N GLU A 156 35.53 -40.33 -17.42
CA GLU A 156 35.86 -38.99 -16.88
C GLU A 156 35.09 -37.77 -17.46
N GLY A 157 35.08 -36.67 -16.67
CA GLY A 157 34.54 -35.31 -16.97
C GLY A 157 35.47 -34.44 -17.85
N PRO A 158 35.52 -33.08 -17.71
CA PRO A 158 34.91 -32.15 -16.73
C PRO A 158 34.18 -30.93 -17.39
N ASP A 159 33.43 -30.11 -16.65
CA ASP A 159 33.71 -28.70 -16.28
C ASP A 159 32.36 -28.11 -15.81
N THR A 160 32.14 -27.25 -14.82
CA THR A 160 32.94 -26.32 -14.01
C THR A 160 32.06 -25.99 -12.79
N ASP A 161 32.60 -25.94 -11.57
CA ASP A 161 31.98 -25.17 -10.49
C ASP A 161 33.05 -24.49 -9.64
N ASP A 162 32.93 -23.18 -9.60
CA ASP A 162 33.72 -22.22 -8.85
C ASP A 162 33.15 -22.18 -7.43
N SER A 163 33.95 -22.54 -6.42
CA SER A 163 33.57 -22.37 -5.04
C SER A 163 34.64 -21.65 -4.25
N SER A 164 34.17 -20.58 -3.64
CA SER A 164 34.79 -19.68 -2.69
C SER A 164 35.44 -20.34 -1.48
N ALA A 165 36.58 -19.78 -1.05
CA ALA A 165 37.00 -19.66 0.35
C ALA A 165 37.96 -18.45 0.44
N VAL A 166 37.58 -17.31 1.04
CA VAL A 166 37.71 -16.84 2.44
C VAL A 166 39.12 -16.82 3.05
N GLU A 167 39.40 -15.70 3.75
CA GLU A 167 40.51 -15.28 4.63
C GLU A 167 41.33 -14.09 4.08
N SER A 168 41.71 -13.04 4.84
CA SER A 168 41.58 -12.74 6.27
C SER A 168 41.96 -11.27 6.57
N GLY A 169 41.53 -10.79 7.75
CA GLY A 169 42.17 -9.74 8.57
C GLY A 169 41.79 -8.27 8.27
N ASP A 170 41.70 -7.34 9.23
CA ASP A 170 41.96 -7.34 10.68
C ASP A 170 41.54 -5.95 11.26
N ALA A 171 41.38 -5.90 12.59
CA ALA A 171 41.53 -4.75 13.50
C ALA A 171 40.39 -3.71 13.70
N LEU A 172 39.79 -3.81 14.90
CA LEU A 172 39.28 -2.69 15.73
C LEU A 172 40.45 -1.94 16.40
N PRO A 173 40.22 -0.69 16.86
CA PRO A 173 40.21 -0.49 18.32
C PRO A 173 39.14 0.50 18.85
N GLU A 174 38.89 0.36 20.16
CA GLU A 174 38.00 1.13 21.05
C GLU A 174 38.59 2.48 21.52
N ALA A 175 37.70 3.43 21.89
CA ALA A 175 37.75 4.35 23.05
C ALA A 175 36.55 5.33 22.94
N GLU A 176 35.52 5.25 23.79
CA GLU A 176 35.36 5.92 25.11
C GLU A 176 35.30 7.47 25.02
N ASP A 177 34.12 8.07 25.20
CA ASP A 177 33.87 8.97 26.35
C ASP A 177 32.37 9.29 26.54
N THR A 178 32.01 9.49 27.80
CA THR A 178 30.68 9.75 28.33
C THR A 178 30.59 11.20 28.82
N THR A 179 29.37 11.64 29.17
CA THR A 179 28.98 12.64 30.20
C THR A 179 28.01 13.74 29.77
N ALA A 180 27.03 13.90 30.66
CA ALA A 180 25.89 14.81 30.67
C ALA A 180 26.29 16.30 30.83
N THR A 181 25.34 17.20 30.55
CA THR A 181 24.96 18.29 31.49
C THR A 181 23.61 18.90 31.09
N GLU A 182 22.66 18.87 32.03
CA GLU A 182 21.42 19.65 32.08
C GLU A 182 21.71 21.16 32.25
N ALA A 183 20.84 22.01 31.72
CA ALA A 183 20.49 23.26 32.40
C ALA A 183 19.09 23.74 31.99
N SER A 184 18.13 23.43 32.86
CA SER A 184 16.86 24.13 33.03
C SER A 184 17.05 25.61 33.35
N ARG A 185 16.16 26.48 32.85
CA ARG A 185 15.65 27.60 33.65
C ARG A 185 14.22 27.96 33.27
N SER A 186 13.34 27.65 34.21
CA SER A 186 11.97 28.13 34.38
C SER A 186 11.90 29.62 34.71
N THR A 187 10.73 30.22 34.46
CA THR A 187 10.04 31.35 35.16
C THR A 187 9.09 31.98 34.12
N GLU A 188 7.89 32.48 34.39
CA GLU A 188 6.92 32.43 35.49
C GLU A 188 5.71 33.22 34.91
N THR A 189 4.49 32.82 35.26
CA THR A 189 3.29 33.68 35.44
C THR A 189 3.10 34.95 34.60
N ASP A 190 1.98 35.03 33.87
CA ASP A 190 0.90 35.91 34.32
C ASP A 190 -0.44 35.55 33.66
N ASP A 191 -1.43 35.26 34.51
CA ASP A 191 -2.84 35.13 34.19
C ASP A 191 -3.54 36.13 35.11
N PRO A 192 -4.12 37.23 34.60
CA PRO A 192 -5.00 38.05 35.40
C PRO A 192 -6.46 37.79 35.01
N THR A 193 -7.11 37.06 35.91
CA THR A 193 -8.31 37.48 36.64
C THR A 193 -9.57 37.82 35.83
N ALA A 194 -10.59 37.01 36.12
CA ALA A 194 -11.99 37.39 36.05
C ALA A 194 -12.24 38.73 36.77
N ASP A 195 -13.06 39.58 36.15
CA ASP A 195 -13.80 40.62 36.85
C ASP A 195 -15.29 40.41 36.56
N GLU A 196 -16.05 40.28 37.64
CA GLU A 196 -17.48 40.04 37.72
C GLU A 196 -18.04 41.24 38.47
N ALA A 197 -18.67 42.21 37.80
CA ALA A 197 -19.63 43.11 38.43
C ALA A 197 -20.48 43.90 37.41
N SER A 198 -21.75 43.92 37.74
CA SER A 198 -22.91 44.60 37.17
C SER A 198 -22.91 46.14 37.27
N ASP A 199 -23.49 46.81 36.28
CA ASP A 199 -24.44 47.95 36.43
C ASP A 199 -25.02 48.24 35.02
N ALA A 200 -26.31 48.01 34.73
CA ALA A 200 -27.45 48.88 35.02
C ALA A 200 -27.34 50.30 34.41
N ASP A 201 -28.23 50.57 33.44
CA ASP A 201 -28.96 51.83 33.26
C ASP A 201 -28.20 53.09 32.78
N LYS A 202 -28.28 53.41 31.47
CA LYS A 202 -28.88 54.68 30.96
C LYS A 202 -28.71 54.88 29.45
N SER A 203 -29.85 55.25 28.84
CA SER A 203 -30.07 56.07 27.61
C SER A 203 -29.79 55.45 26.25
#